data_AF-A0A182IZG4-F1
#
_entry.id   AF-A0A182IZG4-F1
#
_cell.length_a   1.000
_cell.length_b   1.000
_cell.length_c   1.000
_cell.angle_alpha   90.00
_cell.angle_beta   90.00
_cell.angle_gamma   90.00
#
_symmetry.space_group_name_H-M   'P 1'
#
loop_
_entity.id
_entity.type
_entity.pdbx_description
1 polymer ?
#
loop_
_entity_poly.entity_id
_entity_poly.type
_entity_poly.pdbx_seq_one_letter_code
_entity_poly.pdbx_strand_id
1 'polypeptide(L)'
;LESASEADEFDDDYEFSQNAQAAIKHLNPRDFSLQYSGTYLRDFAFQELELSYRMYFSQIASDDHYIPSGFFFHLRKNLGGLKRFSTFYYLVSSMETFFDLLDKQYDTYHKHQDFKSSDYYYKYYKQYPSLFKDYFSQYSKNHKYQNDYYEQFGNKNQEEFQKWSTTRIAKLLNIDPEEAEELEGQFMFQIFNGERFFAFNNQTIEQFPSLVKKYFEDFEDGFAYNVTKFYQQQAVTLAFPLATGLPFTYTLKTPTMFKFEFEATATTHPSIFKSPAGFPEKEYDDFVYMPRWFNGSADVNFAYSRLVDAKVGFVTPFDHQRYVAGYQKKFQGYLPFSFDFGFDFENNDFEVNVQPLE
;
A
#
# COMPACT_ATOMS: atom_id res chain seq x y z
N LEU A 1 -11.82 22.04 -6.71
CA LEU A 1 -11.95 23.44 -7.17
C LEU A 1 -11.32 24.38 -6.16
N GLU A 2 -11.78 24.35 -4.89
CA GLU A 2 -11.19 25.13 -3.79
C GLU A 2 -9.66 25.02 -3.70
N SER A 3 -9.13 23.80 -3.50
CA SER A 3 -7.69 23.57 -3.45
C SER A 3 -6.94 23.94 -4.75
N ALA A 4 -7.62 23.94 -5.89
CA ALA A 4 -7.03 24.34 -7.17
C ALA A 4 -6.96 25.86 -7.34
N SER A 5 -7.85 26.61 -6.69
CA SER A 5 -7.87 28.07 -6.72
C SER A 5 -6.80 28.72 -5.85
N GLU A 6 -6.34 27.98 -4.85
CA GLU A 6 -5.23 28.33 -3.96
C GLU A 6 -3.87 27.84 -4.51
N ALA A 7 -3.87 27.18 -5.68
CA ALA A 7 -2.66 26.67 -6.30
C ALA A 7 -1.76 27.83 -6.78
N ASP A 8 -0.48 27.76 -6.46
CA ASP A 8 0.52 28.77 -6.82
C ASP A 8 0.75 28.83 -8.34
N GLU A 9 1.05 30.03 -8.84
CA GLU A 9 1.17 30.39 -10.27
C GLU A 9 2.47 29.87 -10.94
N PHE A 10 3.22 28.98 -10.31
CA PHE A 10 4.63 28.75 -10.67
C PHE A 10 4.86 27.77 -11.85
N ASP A 11 3.87 26.95 -12.20
CA ASP A 11 3.91 26.11 -13.40
C ASP A 11 2.96 26.72 -14.46
N ASP A 12 3.04 26.29 -15.72
CA ASP A 12 2.18 26.74 -16.86
C ASP A 12 0.65 26.54 -16.63
N ASP A 13 0.24 26.12 -15.44
CA ASP A 13 -1.13 25.84 -15.01
C ASP A 13 -1.79 27.06 -14.33
N TYR A 14 -1.25 28.28 -14.51
CA TYR A 14 -1.87 29.54 -14.04
C TYR A 14 -3.33 29.66 -14.48
N GLU A 15 -3.61 29.29 -15.72
CA GLU A 15 -4.96 29.29 -16.29
C GLU A 15 -5.90 28.36 -15.50
N PHE A 16 -5.42 27.21 -15.03
CA PHE A 16 -6.23 26.28 -14.25
C PHE A 16 -6.63 26.87 -12.89
N SER A 17 -5.68 27.52 -12.19
CA SER A 17 -5.96 28.20 -10.92
C SER A 17 -6.93 29.37 -11.11
N GLN A 18 -6.72 30.22 -12.12
CA GLN A 18 -7.64 31.31 -12.44
C GLN A 18 -9.05 30.83 -12.78
N ASN A 19 -9.17 29.78 -13.59
CA ASN A 19 -10.46 29.20 -13.94
C ASN A 19 -11.15 28.61 -12.72
N ALA A 20 -10.40 27.98 -11.80
CA ALA A 20 -10.94 27.50 -10.53
C ALA A 20 -11.41 28.67 -9.63
N GLN A 21 -10.65 29.76 -9.54
CA GLN A 21 -11.05 30.98 -8.81
C GLN A 21 -12.33 31.61 -9.35
N ALA A 22 -12.50 31.62 -10.68
CA ALA A 22 -13.73 32.08 -11.31
C ALA A 22 -14.90 31.15 -11.00
N ALA A 23 -14.70 29.83 -11.14
CA ALA A 23 -15.75 28.83 -10.92
C ALA A 23 -16.27 28.80 -9.48
N ILE A 24 -15.40 28.94 -8.47
CA ILE A 24 -15.80 28.93 -7.05
C ILE A 24 -16.82 30.01 -6.72
N LYS A 25 -16.73 31.18 -7.36
CA LYS A 25 -17.67 32.29 -7.15
C LYS A 25 -19.11 31.95 -7.57
N HIS A 26 -19.31 30.89 -8.34
CA HIS A 26 -20.61 30.40 -8.78
C HIS A 26 -21.14 29.23 -7.95
N LEU A 27 -20.39 28.79 -6.92
CA LEU A 27 -20.74 27.65 -6.08
C LEU A 27 -21.25 28.10 -4.70
N ASN A 28 -22.10 27.27 -4.11
CA ASN A 28 -22.52 27.44 -2.72
C ASN A 28 -21.58 26.61 -1.84
N PRO A 29 -20.80 27.22 -0.93
CA PRO A 29 -19.91 26.49 -0.06
C PRO A 29 -20.72 25.59 0.88
N ARG A 30 -20.28 24.33 0.99
CA ARG A 30 -20.78 23.36 1.96
C ARG A 30 -19.59 22.56 2.45
N ASP A 31 -19.54 22.38 3.76
CA ASP A 31 -18.52 21.54 4.37
C ASP A 31 -18.92 20.07 4.20
N PHE A 32 -18.11 19.34 3.45
CA PHE A 32 -18.24 17.89 3.30
C PHE A 32 -17.15 17.23 4.15
N SER A 33 -17.54 16.22 4.95
CA SER A 33 -16.61 15.43 5.75
C SER A 33 -15.80 14.47 4.88
N LEU A 34 -14.80 13.82 5.49
CA LEU A 34 -13.94 12.81 4.84
C LEU A 34 -14.69 11.58 4.29
N GLN A 35 -15.98 11.43 4.61
CA GLN A 35 -16.84 10.38 4.06
C GLN A 35 -17.24 10.64 2.60
N TYR A 36 -16.92 11.80 2.03
CA TYR A 36 -17.18 12.12 0.61
C TYR A 36 -15.89 12.10 -0.21
N SER A 37 -16.04 11.80 -1.49
CA SER A 37 -14.93 11.85 -2.45
C SER A 37 -14.41 13.27 -2.57
N GLY A 38 -13.09 13.40 -2.69
CA GLY A 38 -12.44 14.71 -2.72
C GLY A 38 -11.06 14.64 -3.31
N THR A 39 -10.65 15.76 -3.90
CA THR A 39 -9.29 15.97 -4.41
C THR A 39 -8.72 17.22 -3.77
N TYR A 40 -7.53 17.08 -3.24
CA TYR A 40 -6.72 18.13 -2.64
C TYR A 40 -5.45 18.29 -3.45
N LEU A 41 -5.13 19.54 -3.75
CA LEU A 41 -3.94 19.92 -4.50
C LEU A 41 -3.09 20.79 -3.59
N ARG A 42 -1.78 20.55 -3.58
CA ARG A 42 -0.83 21.37 -2.85
C ARG A 42 0.45 21.59 -3.64
N ASP A 43 0.86 22.84 -3.70
CA ASP A 43 2.04 23.28 -4.44
C ASP A 43 3.12 23.79 -3.51
N PHE A 44 4.36 23.60 -3.94
CA PHE A 44 5.55 24.17 -3.35
C PHE A 44 6.49 24.60 -4.46
N ALA A 45 6.83 25.88 -4.51
CA ALA A 45 7.74 26.45 -5.50
C ALA A 45 8.93 27.12 -4.82
N PHE A 46 10.13 26.89 -5.36
CA PHE A 46 11.36 27.58 -4.99
C PHE A 46 11.85 28.33 -6.22
N GLN A 47 11.49 29.61 -6.29
CA GLN A 47 11.68 30.44 -7.49
C GLN A 47 13.16 30.59 -7.85
N GLU A 48 14.02 30.76 -6.86
CA GLU A 48 15.46 30.94 -7.03
C GLU A 48 16.16 29.69 -7.59
N LEU A 49 15.51 28.52 -7.48
CA LEU A 49 16.04 27.22 -7.91
C LEU A 49 15.34 26.68 -9.16
N GLU A 50 14.38 27.42 -9.72
CA GLU A 50 13.50 26.97 -10.81
C GLU A 50 12.89 25.58 -10.53
N LEU A 51 12.48 25.37 -9.27
CA LEU A 51 12.10 24.07 -8.74
C LEU A 51 10.67 24.13 -8.22
N SER A 52 9.81 23.21 -8.66
CA SER A 52 8.48 23.06 -8.05
C SER A 52 8.05 21.62 -7.85
N TYR A 53 7.20 21.46 -6.84
CA TYR A 53 6.56 20.22 -6.47
C TYR A 53 5.06 20.47 -6.38
N ARG A 54 4.28 19.62 -7.04
CA ARG A 54 2.82 19.61 -6.93
C ARG A 54 2.38 18.23 -6.49
N MET A 55 1.60 18.20 -5.43
CA MET A 55 1.00 16.99 -4.87
C MET A 55 -0.50 17.00 -5.13
N TYR A 56 -0.99 15.90 -5.69
CA TYR A 56 -2.42 15.61 -5.79
C TYR A 56 -2.73 14.46 -4.84
N PHE A 57 -3.67 14.69 -3.95
CA PHE A 57 -4.23 13.68 -3.07
C PHE A 57 -5.70 13.57 -3.42
N SER A 58 -6.16 12.40 -3.87
CA SER A 58 -7.58 12.16 -4.14
C SER A 58 -8.05 10.90 -3.44
N GLN A 59 -9.28 10.93 -2.98
CA GLN A 59 -9.96 9.77 -2.44
C GLN A 59 -11.31 9.58 -3.11
N ILE A 60 -11.70 8.33 -3.30
CA ILE A 60 -13.05 7.91 -3.67
C ILE A 60 -13.67 7.34 -2.40
N ALA A 61 -14.72 7.99 -1.91
CA ALA A 61 -15.46 7.50 -0.75
C ALA A 61 -16.06 6.13 -1.04
N SER A 62 -16.07 5.28 -0.01
CA SER A 62 -16.77 4.00 -0.05
C SER A 62 -18.24 4.20 0.29
N ASP A 63 -19.10 3.41 -0.34
CA ASP A 63 -20.53 3.37 -0.02
C ASP A 63 -20.84 2.50 1.20
N ASP A 64 -19.90 1.64 1.59
CA ASP A 64 -20.00 0.57 2.59
C ASP A 64 -19.04 0.72 3.79
N HIS A 65 -18.07 1.64 3.75
CA HIS A 65 -17.03 1.75 4.77
C HIS A 65 -16.47 3.17 4.95
N TYR A 66 -15.90 3.44 6.13
CA TYR A 66 -15.28 4.75 6.44
C TYR A 66 -13.91 4.95 5.78
N ILE A 67 -13.25 3.84 5.42
CA ILE A 67 -12.01 3.86 4.64
C ILE A 67 -12.40 3.98 3.16
N PRO A 68 -11.79 4.91 2.40
CA PRO A 68 -12.14 5.11 1.00
C PRO A 68 -11.85 3.87 0.15
N SER A 69 -12.73 3.56 -0.79
CA SER A 69 -12.57 2.49 -1.78
C SER A 69 -11.44 2.78 -2.77
N GLY A 70 -11.09 4.06 -2.93
CA GLY A 70 -10.01 4.47 -3.82
C GLY A 70 -9.15 5.58 -3.23
N PHE A 71 -7.85 5.51 -3.52
CA PHE A 71 -6.89 6.52 -3.12
C PHE A 71 -5.89 6.76 -4.23
N PHE A 72 -5.57 8.03 -4.48
CA PHE A 72 -4.62 8.45 -5.50
C PHE A 72 -3.68 9.49 -4.92
N PHE A 73 -2.38 9.23 -5.07
CA PHE A 73 -1.33 10.20 -4.81
C PHE A 73 -0.51 10.41 -6.06
N HIS A 74 -0.46 11.65 -6.54
CA HIS A 74 0.41 12.04 -7.64
C HIS A 74 1.39 13.12 -7.19
N LEU A 75 2.67 12.91 -7.49
CA LEU A 75 3.73 13.87 -7.26
C LEU A 75 4.31 14.30 -8.61
N ARG A 76 4.08 15.56 -8.97
CA ARG A 76 4.70 16.23 -10.12
C ARG A 76 5.89 17.03 -9.63
N LYS A 77 7.05 16.83 -10.26
CA LYS A 77 8.28 17.59 -10.00
C LYS A 77 8.66 18.35 -11.26
N ASN A 78 8.91 19.65 -11.15
CA ASN A 78 9.52 20.44 -12.21
C ASN A 78 10.93 20.84 -11.77
N LEU A 79 11.93 20.43 -12.55
CA LEU A 79 13.35 20.72 -12.30
C LEU A 79 13.89 21.56 -13.45
N GLY A 80 13.77 22.89 -13.40
CA GLY A 80 14.24 23.79 -14.48
C GLY A 80 13.59 23.49 -15.84
N GLY A 81 12.30 23.19 -15.85
CA GLY A 81 11.53 22.82 -17.04
C GLY A 81 11.41 21.31 -17.29
N LEU A 82 12.24 20.48 -16.65
CA LEU A 82 12.11 19.03 -16.74
C LEU A 82 11.01 18.52 -15.79
N LYS A 83 9.86 18.19 -16.37
CA LYS A 83 8.70 17.66 -15.63
C LYS A 83 8.81 16.15 -15.44
N ARG A 84 8.58 15.67 -14.22
CA ARG A 84 8.51 14.24 -13.87
C ARG A 84 7.26 13.96 -13.04
N PHE A 85 6.68 12.80 -13.25
CA PHE A 85 5.45 12.38 -12.62
C PHE A 85 5.67 11.07 -11.88
N SER A 86 5.18 11.01 -10.65
CA SER A 86 5.09 9.77 -9.89
C SER A 86 3.69 9.56 -9.38
N THR A 87 3.21 8.33 -9.50
CA THR A 87 1.84 7.95 -9.16
C THR A 87 1.85 6.77 -8.22
N PHE A 88 0.98 6.84 -7.21
CA PHE A 88 0.58 5.74 -6.35
C PHE A 88 -0.94 5.73 -6.30
N TYR A 89 -1.57 4.57 -6.44
CA TYR A 89 -3.00 4.44 -6.15
C TYR A 89 -3.37 3.06 -5.67
N TYR A 90 -4.52 2.97 -4.98
CA TYR A 90 -5.25 1.72 -4.83
C TYR A 90 -6.73 1.95 -5.18
N LEU A 91 -7.38 0.88 -5.60
CA LEU A 91 -8.81 0.82 -5.88
C LEU A 91 -9.33 -0.53 -5.38
N VAL A 92 -10.46 -0.52 -4.71
CA VAL A 92 -11.15 -1.70 -4.17
C VAL A 92 -12.64 -1.53 -4.41
N SER A 93 -13.31 -2.57 -4.91
CA SER A 93 -14.75 -2.60 -5.17
C SER A 93 -15.59 -2.41 -3.91
N SER A 94 -15.33 -3.21 -2.87
CA SER A 94 -15.99 -3.14 -1.56
C SER A 94 -14.96 -3.22 -0.43
N MET A 95 -14.93 -2.20 0.41
CA MET A 95 -14.00 -2.15 1.52
C MET A 95 -14.48 -2.99 2.71
N GLU A 96 -15.80 -3.12 2.89
CA GLU A 96 -16.40 -4.04 3.87
C GLU A 96 -16.02 -5.48 3.53
N THR A 97 -16.24 -5.91 2.28
CA THR A 97 -15.86 -7.27 1.82
C THR A 97 -14.35 -7.51 1.92
N PHE A 98 -13.52 -6.49 1.63
CA PHE A 98 -12.07 -6.60 1.78
C PHE A 98 -11.65 -6.91 3.22
N PHE A 99 -12.13 -6.13 4.19
CA PHE A 99 -11.80 -6.36 5.60
C PHE A 99 -12.45 -7.64 6.14
N ASP A 100 -13.67 -7.97 5.72
CA ASP A 100 -14.31 -9.23 6.08
C ASP A 100 -13.49 -10.44 5.63
N LEU A 101 -12.99 -10.43 4.39
CA LEU A 101 -12.13 -11.50 3.88
C LEU A 101 -10.79 -11.57 4.61
N LEU A 102 -10.19 -10.43 4.97
CA LEU A 102 -8.96 -10.38 5.75
C LEU A 102 -9.16 -10.89 7.18
N ASP A 103 -10.22 -10.47 7.86
CA ASP A 103 -10.55 -10.90 9.22
C ASP A 103 -10.88 -12.40 9.27
N LYS A 104 -11.44 -12.93 8.19
CA LYS A 104 -11.59 -14.38 8.00
C LYS A 104 -10.25 -15.11 7.86
N GLN A 105 -9.11 -14.49 7.57
CA GLN A 105 -7.85 -15.23 7.42
C GLN A 105 -7.12 -15.49 8.76
N TYR A 106 -7.59 -14.92 9.88
CA TYR A 106 -6.92 -15.01 11.17
C TYR A 106 -7.84 -15.52 12.27
N ASP A 107 -7.36 -16.50 13.05
CA ASP A 107 -8.05 -16.94 14.26
C ASP A 107 -7.32 -16.41 15.52
N THR A 108 -8.03 -15.61 16.32
CA THR A 108 -7.55 -15.11 17.61
C THR A 108 -7.82 -16.14 18.71
N TYR A 109 -7.20 -17.31 18.55
CA TYR A 109 -7.46 -18.54 19.32
C TYR A 109 -7.21 -18.45 20.84
N HIS A 110 -6.69 -17.32 21.35
CA HIS A 110 -6.40 -17.16 22.78
C HIS A 110 -7.35 -16.24 23.54
N LYS A 111 -8.42 -15.72 22.91
CA LYS A 111 -9.46 -15.01 23.67
C LYS A 111 -10.73 -15.81 23.90
N HIS A 112 -11.33 -16.52 22.95
CA HIS A 112 -12.55 -17.31 23.19
C HIS A 112 -12.48 -18.61 22.39
N GLN A 113 -12.65 -19.76 23.06
CA GLN A 113 -12.87 -21.05 22.40
C GLN A 113 -14.24 -21.01 21.72
N ASP A 114 -14.32 -20.57 20.48
CA ASP A 114 -15.53 -20.74 19.67
C ASP A 114 -15.14 -20.90 18.20
N PHE A 115 -15.48 -22.06 17.65
CA PHE A 115 -15.18 -22.50 16.29
C PHE A 115 -15.64 -21.47 15.24
N LYS A 116 -14.69 -20.79 14.61
CA LYS A 116 -14.93 -20.04 13.37
C LYS A 116 -14.65 -20.93 12.16
N SER A 117 -15.70 -21.59 11.66
CA SER A 117 -15.75 -22.08 10.28
C SER A 117 -17.18 -21.98 9.75
N SER A 118 -17.75 -20.77 9.77
CA SER A 118 -19.14 -20.54 9.34
C SER A 118 -19.42 -21.06 7.93
N ASP A 119 -18.43 -21.00 7.03
CA ASP A 119 -18.62 -21.37 5.62
C ASP A 119 -18.47 -22.89 5.38
N TYR A 120 -17.61 -23.59 6.12
CA TYR A 120 -17.49 -25.05 6.06
C TYR A 120 -18.68 -25.74 6.74
N TYR A 121 -19.14 -25.20 7.88
CA TYR A 121 -20.23 -25.75 8.68
C TYR A 121 -21.59 -25.61 7.96
N TYR A 122 -21.83 -24.49 7.26
CA TYR A 122 -23.05 -24.32 6.45
C TYR A 122 -23.16 -25.36 5.33
N LYS A 123 -22.04 -25.75 4.72
CA LYS A 123 -21.98 -26.77 3.66
C LYS A 123 -22.27 -28.18 4.20
N TYR A 124 -21.74 -28.51 5.38
CA TYR A 124 -21.94 -29.82 6.02
C TYR A 124 -23.39 -30.02 6.52
N TYR A 125 -23.99 -29.01 7.16
CA TYR A 125 -25.34 -29.12 7.72
C TYR A 125 -26.46 -28.98 6.68
N LYS A 126 -26.14 -28.49 5.47
CA LYS A 126 -27.02 -28.59 4.31
C LYS A 126 -27.30 -30.05 3.90
N GLN A 127 -26.39 -30.98 4.20
CA GLN A 127 -26.58 -32.41 3.98
C GLN A 127 -27.35 -33.12 5.11
N TYR A 128 -27.44 -32.53 6.30
CA TYR A 128 -28.13 -33.12 7.47
C TYR A 128 -29.06 -32.11 8.17
N PRO A 129 -30.24 -31.83 7.59
CA PRO A 129 -31.14 -30.75 8.03
C PRO A 129 -31.64 -30.88 9.47
N SER A 130 -31.69 -32.11 10.00
CA SER A 130 -32.17 -32.40 11.36
C SER A 130 -31.25 -31.88 12.46
N LEU A 131 -29.95 -31.72 12.17
CA LEU A 131 -28.96 -31.27 13.15
C LEU A 131 -28.78 -29.73 13.13
N PHE A 132 -29.29 -29.06 12.09
CA PHE A 132 -29.19 -27.61 11.89
C PHE A 132 -29.86 -26.80 13.02
N LYS A 133 -31.01 -27.30 13.49
CA LYS A 133 -31.85 -26.59 14.47
C LYS A 133 -31.23 -26.57 15.86
N ASP A 134 -30.63 -27.69 16.27
CA ASP A 134 -29.97 -27.82 17.58
C ASP A 134 -28.69 -26.97 17.62
N TYR A 135 -27.91 -26.96 16.54
CA TYR A 135 -26.74 -26.08 16.41
C TYR A 135 -27.12 -24.60 16.51
N PHE A 136 -28.08 -24.12 15.71
CA PHE A 136 -28.47 -22.71 15.73
C PHE A 136 -29.01 -22.27 17.11
N SER A 137 -29.67 -23.18 17.83
CA SER A 137 -30.16 -22.93 19.18
C SER A 137 -29.03 -22.79 20.21
N GLN A 138 -27.92 -23.53 20.04
CA GLN A 138 -26.75 -23.47 20.93
C GLN A 138 -25.80 -22.34 20.54
N TYR A 139 -25.58 -22.11 19.25
CA TYR A 139 -24.81 -20.99 18.71
C TYR A 139 -25.40 -19.64 19.14
N SER A 140 -26.71 -19.44 18.95
CA SER A 140 -27.43 -18.24 19.40
C SER A 140 -27.35 -18.00 20.91
N LYS A 141 -27.27 -19.08 21.72
CA LYS A 141 -27.14 -18.98 23.17
C LYS A 141 -25.73 -18.60 23.64
N ASN A 142 -24.70 -19.17 23.02
CA ASN A 142 -23.31 -18.97 23.46
C ASN A 142 -22.69 -17.68 22.90
N HIS A 143 -23.16 -17.21 21.74
CA HIS A 143 -22.61 -16.03 21.06
C HIS A 143 -23.39 -14.75 21.39
N LYS A 144 -24.04 -14.66 22.55
CA LYS A 144 -24.81 -13.46 22.92
C LYS A 144 -23.96 -12.18 22.92
N TYR A 145 -22.67 -12.28 23.28
CA TYR A 145 -21.72 -11.16 23.24
C TYR A 145 -21.16 -10.83 21.85
N GLN A 146 -21.08 -11.81 20.93
CA GLN A 146 -20.65 -11.59 19.56
C GLN A 146 -21.82 -11.13 18.69
N ASN A 147 -23.03 -11.66 18.93
CA ASN A 147 -24.27 -11.09 18.45
C ASN A 147 -24.49 -9.69 19.02
N ASP A 148 -24.11 -9.38 20.27
CA ASP A 148 -24.13 -7.99 20.75
C ASP A 148 -23.04 -7.13 20.11
N TYR A 149 -21.93 -7.69 19.58
CA TYR A 149 -20.91 -6.93 18.82
C TYR A 149 -21.38 -6.67 17.38
N TYR A 150 -21.91 -7.70 16.71
CA TYR A 150 -22.55 -7.59 15.39
C TYR A 150 -23.91 -6.88 15.43
N GLU A 151 -24.64 -6.89 16.55
CA GLU A 151 -25.83 -6.04 16.79
C GLU A 151 -25.41 -4.67 17.32
N GLN A 152 -24.28 -4.49 18.03
CA GLN A 152 -23.79 -3.14 18.32
C GLN A 152 -23.25 -2.45 17.09
N PHE A 153 -22.73 -3.15 16.08
CA PHE A 153 -22.35 -2.53 14.80
C PHE A 153 -23.43 -2.65 13.73
N GLY A 154 -24.35 -3.60 13.83
CA GLY A 154 -25.54 -3.72 12.98
C GLY A 154 -26.73 -2.87 13.44
N ASN A 155 -26.79 -2.47 14.72
CA ASN A 155 -27.80 -1.56 15.30
C ASN A 155 -27.23 -0.28 15.94
N LYS A 156 -25.90 -0.02 15.95
CA LYS A 156 -25.44 1.38 16.13
C LYS A 156 -25.75 2.10 14.84
N ASN A 157 -26.92 2.71 14.81
CA ASN A 157 -27.33 3.72 13.84
C ASN A 157 -26.94 3.35 12.40
N GLN A 158 -27.94 2.96 11.61
CA GLN A 158 -28.02 3.40 10.22
C GLN A 158 -28.03 4.95 10.16
N GLU A 159 -27.04 5.63 10.72
CA GLU A 159 -26.61 6.94 10.29
C GLU A 159 -25.98 6.69 8.93
N GLU A 160 -26.86 6.71 7.93
CA GLU A 160 -26.61 6.51 6.51
C GLU A 160 -25.24 7.11 6.11
N PHE A 161 -24.24 6.24 5.86
CA PHE A 161 -22.83 6.59 5.64
C PHE A 161 -22.62 7.68 4.59
N GLN A 162 -23.54 7.81 3.63
CA GLN A 162 -23.71 9.00 2.82
C GLN A 162 -25.18 9.28 2.55
N LYS A 163 -25.51 10.57 2.46
CA LYS A 163 -26.85 10.98 2.02
C LYS A 163 -27.18 10.48 0.61
N TRP A 164 -26.18 10.28 -0.25
CA TRP A 164 -26.34 10.00 -1.67
C TRP A 164 -25.48 8.82 -2.16
N SER A 165 -25.47 7.68 -1.45
CA SER A 165 -24.80 6.47 -1.94
C SER A 165 -25.57 5.78 -3.06
N THR A 166 -24.88 5.02 -3.91
CA THR A 166 -25.52 4.26 -4.99
C THR A 166 -26.45 3.18 -4.45
N THR A 167 -26.04 2.52 -3.36
CA THR A 167 -26.85 1.56 -2.61
C THR A 167 -28.14 2.17 -2.06
N ARG A 168 -28.10 3.41 -1.57
CA ARG A 168 -29.30 4.12 -1.11
C ARG A 168 -30.21 4.46 -2.29
N ILE A 169 -29.66 4.94 -3.40
CA ILE A 169 -30.44 5.27 -4.60
C ILE A 169 -31.11 4.01 -5.15
N ALA A 170 -30.39 2.89 -5.22
CA ALA A 170 -30.95 1.59 -5.64
C ALA A 170 -32.09 1.14 -4.70
N LYS A 171 -31.89 1.22 -3.38
CA LYS A 171 -32.95 0.93 -2.38
C LYS A 171 -34.16 1.86 -2.53
N LEU A 172 -33.95 3.16 -2.73
CA LEU A 172 -35.02 4.13 -2.94
C LEU A 172 -35.80 3.88 -4.25
N LEU A 173 -35.09 3.41 -5.28
CA LEU A 173 -35.66 3.08 -6.58
C LEU A 173 -36.18 1.63 -6.66
N ASN A 174 -36.11 0.88 -5.57
CA ASN A 174 -36.50 -0.53 -5.49
C ASN A 174 -35.84 -1.39 -6.60
N ILE A 175 -34.56 -1.10 -6.85
CA ILE A 175 -33.69 -1.85 -7.75
C ILE A 175 -33.06 -2.97 -6.92
N ASP A 176 -33.32 -4.22 -7.28
CA ASP A 176 -32.60 -5.37 -6.74
C ASP A 176 -31.24 -5.44 -7.46
N PRO A 177 -30.11 -5.24 -6.77
CA PRO A 177 -28.80 -5.42 -7.38
C PRO A 177 -28.61 -6.91 -7.72
N GLU A 178 -28.21 -7.21 -8.96
CA GLU A 178 -27.88 -8.58 -9.39
C GLU A 178 -26.55 -9.02 -8.75
N GLU A 179 -26.67 -9.84 -7.69
CA GLU A 179 -25.65 -10.68 -7.02
C GLU A 179 -24.33 -10.01 -6.55
N ALA A 180 -23.75 -10.61 -5.51
CA ALA A 180 -22.60 -10.07 -4.79
C ALA A 180 -21.40 -9.86 -5.73
N GLU A 181 -20.97 -8.61 -5.91
CA GLU A 181 -19.72 -8.31 -6.60
C GLU A 181 -18.60 -9.06 -5.87
N GLU A 182 -17.96 -10.01 -6.56
CA GLU A 182 -16.71 -10.58 -6.10
C GLU A 182 -15.77 -9.41 -5.79
N LEU A 183 -15.02 -9.50 -4.69
CA LEU A 183 -14.04 -8.49 -4.35
C LEU A 183 -13.03 -8.41 -5.49
N GLU A 184 -12.98 -7.27 -6.13
CA GLU A 184 -11.91 -6.86 -7.03
C GLU A 184 -11.15 -5.69 -6.42
N GLY A 185 -9.83 -5.76 -6.49
CA GLY A 185 -8.97 -4.66 -6.07
C GLY A 185 -7.67 -4.61 -6.84
N GLN A 186 -7.03 -3.45 -6.81
CA GLN A 186 -5.76 -3.21 -7.46
C GLN A 186 -4.98 -2.12 -6.75
N PHE A 187 -3.67 -2.16 -6.88
CA PHE A 187 -2.80 -1.07 -6.50
C PHE A 187 -1.63 -0.91 -7.46
N MET A 188 -1.17 0.33 -7.58
CA MET A 188 -0.07 0.71 -8.44
C MET A 188 0.91 1.61 -7.70
N PHE A 189 2.19 1.37 -7.90
CA PHE A 189 3.25 2.21 -7.37
C PHE A 189 4.46 2.24 -8.31
N GLN A 190 5.27 3.28 -8.19
CA GLN A 190 6.54 3.40 -8.90
C GLN A 190 7.71 3.16 -7.96
N ILE A 191 8.60 2.22 -8.31
CA ILE A 191 9.84 1.96 -7.59
C ILE A 191 10.98 1.68 -8.57
N PHE A 192 12.18 2.19 -8.28
CA PHE A 192 13.39 1.99 -9.11
C PHE A 192 13.20 2.32 -10.61
N ASN A 193 12.44 3.38 -10.91
CA ASN A 193 12.01 3.81 -12.25
C ASN A 193 11.08 2.85 -13.00
N GLY A 194 10.55 1.82 -12.35
CA GLY A 194 9.56 0.91 -12.90
C GLY A 194 8.19 1.12 -12.28
N GLU A 195 7.15 1.03 -13.09
CA GLU A 195 5.78 0.91 -12.60
C GLU A 195 5.51 -0.54 -12.18
N ARG A 196 4.77 -0.68 -11.09
CA ARG A 196 4.34 -1.95 -10.51
C ARG A 196 2.85 -1.88 -10.32
N PHE A 197 2.16 -2.85 -10.91
CA PHE A 197 0.72 -2.98 -10.85
C PHE A 197 0.40 -4.38 -10.34
N PHE A 198 -0.49 -4.45 -9.36
CA PHE A 198 -0.97 -5.68 -8.78
C PHE A 198 -2.48 -5.61 -8.69
N ALA A 199 -3.14 -6.65 -9.19
CA ALA A 199 -4.57 -6.87 -9.02
C ALA A 199 -4.77 -8.05 -8.06
N PHE A 200 -5.85 -8.01 -7.29
CA PHE A 200 -6.22 -9.05 -6.35
C PHE A 200 -7.74 -9.23 -6.33
N ASN A 201 -8.16 -10.40 -5.88
CA ASN A 201 -9.56 -10.77 -5.70
C ASN A 201 -9.75 -11.66 -4.48
N ASN A 202 -10.96 -12.19 -4.26
CA ASN A 202 -11.27 -13.14 -3.17
C ASN A 202 -10.24 -14.26 -3.09
N GLN A 203 -10.01 -14.96 -4.21
CA GLN A 203 -9.09 -16.10 -4.28
C GLN A 203 -7.65 -15.71 -3.94
N THR A 204 -7.25 -14.48 -4.27
CA THR A 204 -5.91 -13.98 -3.91
C THR A 204 -5.77 -13.82 -2.40
N ILE A 205 -6.82 -13.34 -1.72
CA ILE A 205 -6.82 -13.16 -0.25
C ILE A 205 -6.96 -14.49 0.46
N GLU A 206 -7.80 -15.40 -0.03
CA GLU A 206 -8.00 -16.75 0.54
C GLU A 206 -6.72 -17.61 0.47
N GLN A 207 -5.78 -17.31 -0.44
CA GLN A 207 -4.48 -17.99 -0.48
C GLN A 207 -3.48 -17.45 0.54
N PHE A 208 -3.76 -16.33 1.19
CA PHE A 208 -2.84 -15.66 2.10
C PHE A 208 -2.37 -16.55 3.27
N PRO A 209 -3.22 -17.34 3.97
CA PRO A 209 -2.76 -18.22 5.04
C PRO A 209 -1.69 -19.22 4.60
N SER A 210 -1.86 -19.81 3.41
CA SER A 210 -0.91 -20.78 2.87
C SER A 210 0.46 -20.15 2.60
N LEU A 211 0.47 -18.91 2.12
CA LEU A 211 1.67 -18.11 1.89
C LEU A 211 2.37 -17.80 3.22
N VAL A 212 1.60 -17.38 4.23
CA VAL A 212 2.12 -17.09 5.57
C VAL A 212 2.76 -18.33 6.20
N LYS A 213 2.09 -19.49 6.14
CA LYS A 213 2.62 -20.74 6.67
C LYS A 213 3.93 -21.14 6.00
N LYS A 214 3.99 -21.03 4.67
CA LYS A 214 5.22 -21.29 3.92
C LYS A 214 6.36 -20.37 4.35
N TYR A 215 6.11 -19.08 4.54
CA TYR A 215 7.14 -18.17 5.03
C TYR A 215 7.61 -18.54 6.44
N PHE A 216 6.69 -18.88 7.35
CA PHE A 216 7.08 -19.33 8.71
C PHE A 216 7.83 -20.65 8.72
N GLU A 217 7.55 -21.56 7.78
CA GLU A 217 8.37 -22.75 7.54
C GLU A 217 9.79 -22.37 7.09
N ASP A 218 9.90 -21.52 6.06
CA ASP A 218 11.19 -21.02 5.55
C ASP A 218 11.99 -20.28 6.64
N PHE A 219 11.32 -19.56 7.55
CA PHE A 219 11.98 -18.89 8.67
C PHE A 219 12.44 -19.84 9.79
N GLU A 220 11.78 -20.97 10.02
CA GLU A 220 12.24 -21.97 11.01
C GLU A 220 13.56 -22.62 10.53
N ASP A 221 13.69 -22.83 9.22
CA ASP A 221 14.89 -23.40 8.58
C ASP A 221 16.00 -22.37 8.27
N GLY A 222 15.68 -21.06 8.37
CA GLY A 222 16.58 -19.95 8.08
C GLY A 222 16.31 -19.34 6.70
N PHE A 223 15.76 -18.13 6.71
CA PHE A 223 15.41 -17.40 5.50
C PHE A 223 16.45 -16.32 5.18
N ALA A 224 17.04 -16.40 3.99
CA ALA A 224 17.97 -15.39 3.49
C ALA A 224 17.46 -14.75 2.20
N TYR A 225 17.48 -13.42 2.15
CA TYR A 225 17.07 -12.60 1.01
C TYR A 225 18.15 -11.57 0.68
N ASN A 226 18.54 -11.50 -0.60
CA ASN A 226 19.53 -10.54 -1.08
C ASN A 226 19.01 -9.89 -2.37
N VAL A 227 18.82 -8.57 -2.34
CA VAL A 227 18.48 -7.79 -3.52
C VAL A 227 19.46 -6.64 -3.70
N THR A 228 20.05 -6.57 -4.90
CA THR A 228 20.83 -5.42 -5.33
C THR A 228 20.19 -4.83 -6.58
N LYS A 229 19.82 -3.56 -6.53
CA LYS A 229 19.21 -2.83 -7.63
C LYS A 229 20.03 -1.60 -8.00
N PHE A 230 20.45 -1.56 -9.26
CA PHE A 230 20.98 -0.35 -9.90
C PHE A 230 19.90 0.30 -10.73
N TYR A 231 19.74 1.61 -10.59
CA TYR A 231 18.81 2.38 -11.40
C TYR A 231 19.31 3.81 -11.59
N GLN A 232 18.80 4.47 -12.63
CA GLN A 232 19.23 5.79 -13.03
C GLN A 232 18.20 6.83 -12.57
N GLN A 233 18.37 7.37 -11.37
CA GLN A 233 17.37 8.25 -10.77
C GLN A 233 17.09 9.49 -11.64
N GLN A 234 18.11 10.07 -12.26
CA GLN A 234 17.99 11.18 -13.21
C GLN A 234 18.90 10.96 -14.42
N ALA A 235 18.38 11.20 -15.62
CA ALA A 235 19.13 11.16 -16.87
C ALA A 235 18.67 12.29 -17.77
N VAL A 236 19.54 13.26 -18.02
CA VAL A 236 19.30 14.38 -18.92
C VAL A 236 20.50 14.51 -19.82
N THR A 237 20.25 14.64 -21.13
CA THR A 237 21.26 14.94 -22.13
C THR A 237 20.73 16.06 -23.00
N LEU A 238 21.42 17.19 -23.01
CA LEU A 238 21.16 18.30 -23.91
C LEU A 238 22.34 18.45 -24.86
N ALA A 239 22.04 18.66 -26.14
CA ALA A 239 23.06 18.90 -27.15
C ALA A 239 22.59 19.98 -28.12
N PHE A 240 23.45 20.95 -28.40
CA PHE A 240 23.18 22.04 -29.32
C PHE A 240 24.48 22.59 -29.91
N PRO A 241 24.45 23.18 -31.12
CA PRO A 241 25.63 23.82 -31.69
C PRO A 241 25.93 25.14 -30.97
N LEU A 242 27.20 25.39 -30.68
CA LEU A 242 27.67 26.70 -30.23
C LEU A 242 27.77 27.67 -31.42
N ALA A 243 27.85 28.97 -31.13
CA ALA A 243 28.14 29.99 -32.15
C ALA A 243 29.47 29.74 -32.89
N THR A 244 30.41 29.04 -32.25
CA THR A 244 31.67 28.58 -32.86
C THR A 244 31.50 27.42 -33.85
N GLY A 245 30.28 26.87 -33.97
CA GLY A 245 29.98 25.69 -34.77
C GLY A 245 30.29 24.36 -34.06
N LEU A 246 30.89 24.39 -32.86
CA LEU A 246 31.21 23.18 -32.11
C LEU A 246 29.97 22.59 -31.43
N PRO A 247 29.74 21.27 -31.50
CA PRO A 247 28.65 20.60 -30.79
C PRO A 247 28.89 20.61 -29.27
N PHE A 248 28.05 21.36 -28.55
CA PHE A 248 28.01 21.35 -27.09
C PHE A 248 27.16 20.18 -26.58
N THR A 249 27.56 19.65 -25.43
CA THR A 249 26.86 18.58 -24.71
C THR A 249 26.82 18.89 -23.22
N TYR A 250 25.63 18.80 -22.62
CA TYR A 250 25.43 18.75 -21.18
C TYR A 250 24.79 17.41 -20.84
N THR A 251 25.35 16.71 -19.86
CA THR A 251 24.80 15.44 -19.36
C THR A 251 24.69 15.48 -17.84
N LEU A 252 23.51 15.22 -17.30
CA LEU A 252 23.27 14.96 -15.88
C LEU A 252 22.85 13.51 -15.72
N LYS A 253 23.65 12.75 -14.97
CA LYS A 253 23.39 11.35 -14.65
C LYS A 253 23.41 11.17 -13.14
N THR A 254 22.42 10.47 -12.60
CA THR A 254 22.38 10.07 -11.19
C THR A 254 22.23 8.55 -11.03
N PRO A 255 23.28 7.76 -11.35
CA PRO A 255 23.28 6.35 -11.04
C PRO A 255 23.17 6.13 -9.53
N THR A 256 22.25 5.24 -9.16
CA THR A 256 21.92 4.93 -7.77
C THR A 256 21.90 3.42 -7.60
N MET A 257 22.47 2.95 -6.50
CA MET A 257 22.48 1.57 -6.05
C MET A 257 21.71 1.48 -4.74
N PHE A 258 20.83 0.51 -4.68
CA PHE A 258 20.14 0.07 -3.48
C PHE A 258 20.50 -1.40 -3.25
N LYS A 259 20.93 -1.75 -2.06
CA LYS A 259 21.19 -3.12 -1.64
C LYS A 259 20.50 -3.36 -0.30
N PHE A 260 19.78 -4.45 -0.24
CA PHE A 260 19.13 -4.92 0.97
C PHE A 260 19.39 -6.42 1.10
N GLU A 261 20.02 -6.80 2.20
CA GLU A 261 20.23 -8.19 2.59
C GLU A 261 19.57 -8.40 3.93
N PHE A 262 18.88 -9.52 4.05
CA PHE A 262 18.13 -9.89 5.24
C PHE A 262 18.30 -11.38 5.45
N GLU A 263 18.75 -11.77 6.63
CA GLU A 263 18.82 -13.16 7.06
C GLU A 263 18.09 -13.26 8.39
N ALA A 264 17.13 -14.17 8.50
CA ALA A 264 16.33 -14.29 9.71
C ALA A 264 15.97 -15.72 10.02
N THR A 265 15.90 -16.00 11.32
CA THR A 265 15.40 -17.24 11.88
C THR A 265 14.29 -16.93 12.86
N ALA A 266 13.23 -17.73 12.85
CA ALA A 266 12.02 -17.47 13.59
C ALA A 266 11.46 -18.79 14.12
N THR A 267 11.19 -18.90 15.42
CA THR A 267 10.47 -20.05 15.97
C THR A 267 9.22 -19.62 16.72
N THR A 268 8.14 -20.37 16.54
CA THR A 268 6.82 -20.05 17.09
C THR A 268 6.29 -21.22 17.89
N HIS A 269 5.52 -20.92 18.93
CA HIS A 269 4.83 -21.94 19.71
C HIS A 269 3.35 -21.57 19.96
N PRO A 270 2.39 -22.46 19.65
CA PRO A 270 2.57 -23.64 18.79
C PRO A 270 3.05 -23.23 17.39
N SER A 271 3.70 -24.14 16.67
CA SER A 271 4.23 -23.83 15.33
C SER A 271 3.09 -23.50 14.36
N ILE A 272 3.17 -22.33 13.72
CA ILE A 272 2.13 -21.80 12.83
C ILE A 272 1.88 -22.72 11.62
N PHE A 273 2.94 -23.36 11.09
CA PHE A 273 2.83 -24.21 9.90
C PHE A 273 2.63 -25.70 10.21
N LYS A 274 3.01 -26.17 11.41
CA LYS A 274 2.79 -27.57 11.83
C LYS A 274 1.44 -27.78 12.52
N SER A 275 0.79 -26.72 13.00
CA SER A 275 -0.52 -26.84 13.67
C SER A 275 -1.60 -27.24 12.67
N PRO A 276 -2.36 -28.33 12.90
CA PRO A 276 -3.39 -28.77 11.98
C PRO A 276 -4.50 -27.72 11.88
N ALA A 277 -4.80 -27.29 10.66
CA ALA A 277 -5.94 -26.43 10.39
C ALA A 277 -7.23 -27.23 10.39
N GLY A 278 -7.70 -27.54 11.60
CA GLY A 278 -9.01 -28.17 11.80
C GLY A 278 -9.17 -29.57 11.20
N PHE A 279 -10.30 -30.18 11.53
CA PHE A 279 -10.79 -31.41 10.91
C PHE A 279 -11.96 -31.04 9.99
N PRO A 280 -12.05 -31.59 8.77
CA PRO A 280 -11.18 -32.60 8.14
C PRO A 280 -9.99 -31.97 7.40
N GLU A 281 -8.87 -32.71 7.36
CA GLU A 281 -7.57 -32.38 6.74
C GLU A 281 -7.57 -32.22 5.20
N LYS A 282 -8.73 -32.02 4.58
CA LYS A 282 -8.88 -31.94 3.12
C LYS A 282 -9.98 -30.96 2.76
N GLU A 283 -9.64 -29.68 2.69
CA GLU A 283 -10.13 -28.65 1.78
C GLU A 283 -9.90 -27.29 2.43
N TYR A 284 -8.89 -26.59 1.92
CA TYR A 284 -8.53 -25.20 2.18
C TYR A 284 -8.12 -24.85 3.63
N ASP A 285 -6.86 -24.47 3.71
CA ASP A 285 -6.10 -24.18 4.92
C ASP A 285 -6.42 -22.75 5.38
N ASP A 286 -7.70 -22.49 5.69
CA ASP A 286 -8.35 -21.19 5.62
C ASP A 286 -7.92 -20.14 6.67
N PHE A 287 -7.08 -20.49 7.65
CA PHE A 287 -6.76 -19.59 8.77
C PHE A 287 -5.30 -19.71 9.27
N VAL A 288 -4.76 -18.58 9.73
CA VAL A 288 -3.50 -18.50 10.49
C VAL A 288 -3.81 -18.42 11.98
N TYR A 289 -3.26 -19.35 12.76
CA TYR A 289 -3.33 -19.30 14.23
C TYR A 289 -2.26 -18.38 14.79
N MET A 290 -2.65 -17.46 15.66
CA MET A 290 -1.69 -16.63 16.39
C MET A 290 -0.89 -17.48 17.38
N PRO A 291 0.45 -17.43 17.35
CA PRO A 291 1.28 -18.14 18.32
C PRO A 291 1.17 -17.50 19.71
N ARG A 292 1.45 -18.28 20.75
CA ARG A 292 1.55 -17.81 22.15
C ARG A 292 2.81 -17.00 22.37
N TRP A 293 3.91 -17.51 21.83
CA TRP A 293 5.17 -16.80 21.80
C TRP A 293 5.88 -17.01 20.47
N PHE A 294 6.70 -16.03 20.13
CA PHE A 294 7.51 -15.99 18.93
C PHE A 294 8.87 -15.40 19.29
N ASN A 295 9.95 -16.10 18.98
CA ASN A 295 11.30 -15.58 19.11
C ASN A 295 12.09 -15.78 17.83
N GLY A 296 13.17 -15.03 17.69
CA GLY A 296 14.01 -15.12 16.53
C GLY A 296 15.12 -14.10 16.52
N SER A 297 15.94 -14.21 15.49
CA SER A 297 16.98 -13.24 15.19
C SER A 297 16.91 -12.83 13.73
N ALA A 298 17.36 -11.62 13.44
CA ALA A 298 17.42 -11.09 12.09
C ALA A 298 18.63 -10.19 11.89
N ASP A 299 19.42 -10.48 10.87
CA ASP A 299 20.52 -9.65 10.39
C ASP A 299 20.08 -8.88 9.15
N VAL A 300 20.19 -7.56 9.22
CA VAL A 300 19.79 -6.63 8.16
C VAL A 300 21.01 -5.85 7.70
N ASN A 301 21.39 -5.98 6.43
CA ASN A 301 22.39 -5.14 5.79
C ASN A 301 21.75 -4.25 4.73
N PHE A 302 21.76 -2.94 4.98
CA PHE A 302 21.26 -1.95 4.05
C PHE A 302 22.42 -1.12 3.48
N ALA A 303 22.52 -1.04 2.15
CA ALA A 303 23.44 -0.13 1.48
C ALA A 303 22.70 0.74 0.46
N TYR A 304 22.96 2.04 0.51
CA TYR A 304 22.47 2.99 -0.47
C TYR A 304 23.63 3.84 -0.97
N SER A 305 23.84 3.87 -2.29
CA SER A 305 24.88 4.68 -2.92
C SER A 305 24.31 5.46 -4.09
N ARG A 306 24.65 6.74 -4.16
CA ARG A 306 24.18 7.67 -5.18
C ARG A 306 25.36 8.51 -5.67
N LEU A 307 25.53 8.57 -6.98
CA LEU A 307 26.50 9.47 -7.63
C LEU A 307 25.73 10.46 -8.49
N VAL A 308 25.80 11.75 -8.19
CA VAL A 308 25.37 12.82 -9.10
C VAL A 308 26.57 13.18 -9.97
N ASP A 309 26.49 12.91 -11.27
CA ASP A 309 27.52 13.15 -12.28
C ASP A 309 26.97 14.12 -13.33
N ALA A 310 27.37 15.39 -13.22
CA ALA A 310 27.04 16.44 -14.18
C ALA A 310 28.27 16.78 -15.01
N LYS A 311 28.13 16.78 -16.34
CA LYS A 311 29.24 17.06 -17.27
C LYS A 311 28.76 18.04 -18.32
N VAL A 312 29.65 18.96 -18.67
CA VAL A 312 29.48 19.94 -19.73
C VAL A 312 30.71 19.90 -20.62
N GLY A 313 30.54 20.02 -21.93
CA GLY A 313 31.67 19.95 -22.83
C GLY A 313 31.29 20.08 -24.29
N PHE A 314 32.28 20.01 -25.17
CA PHE A 314 32.08 20.00 -26.61
C PHE A 314 33.00 18.99 -27.27
N VAL A 315 32.64 18.58 -28.49
CA VAL A 315 33.47 17.71 -29.34
C VAL A 315 33.99 18.56 -30.50
N THR A 316 35.27 18.46 -30.81
CA THR A 316 35.87 19.09 -31.99
C THR A 316 35.75 18.15 -33.19
N PRO A 317 34.98 18.50 -34.25
CA PRO A 317 34.73 17.56 -35.35
C PRO A 317 35.97 17.22 -36.19
N PHE A 318 36.98 18.08 -36.19
CA PHE A 318 38.16 17.96 -37.05
C PHE A 318 39.22 16.99 -36.50
N ASP A 319 39.30 16.81 -35.19
CA ASP A 319 40.24 15.90 -34.53
C ASP A 319 39.55 14.89 -33.58
N HIS A 320 38.22 14.94 -33.50
CA HIS A 320 37.36 14.08 -32.68
C HIS A 320 37.69 14.13 -31.18
N GLN A 321 38.34 15.20 -30.71
CA GLN A 321 38.63 15.37 -29.29
C GLN A 321 37.39 15.85 -28.53
N ARG A 322 37.28 15.41 -27.27
CA ARG A 322 36.19 15.83 -26.38
C ARG A 322 36.77 16.62 -25.22
N TYR A 323 36.37 17.87 -25.10
CA TYR A 323 36.71 18.74 -23.99
C TYR A 323 35.56 18.74 -22.99
N VAL A 324 35.81 18.34 -21.74
CA VAL A 324 34.78 18.17 -20.72
C VAL A 324 35.21 18.81 -19.40
N ALA A 325 34.31 19.57 -18.80
CA ALA A 325 34.33 19.91 -17.38
C ALA A 325 33.15 19.20 -16.69
N GLY A 326 33.29 18.86 -15.42
CA GLY A 326 32.24 18.13 -14.72
C GLY A 326 32.26 18.32 -13.21
N TYR A 327 31.12 18.00 -12.60
CA TYR A 327 30.86 18.01 -11.18
C TYR A 327 30.38 16.62 -10.76
N GLN A 328 31.00 16.08 -9.71
CA GLN A 328 30.63 14.79 -9.13
C GLN A 328 30.37 14.92 -7.65
N LYS A 329 29.20 14.45 -7.20
CA LYS A 329 28.86 14.33 -5.78
C LYS A 329 28.48 12.89 -5.47
N LYS A 330 29.21 12.28 -4.54
CA LYS A 330 28.97 10.91 -4.08
C LYS A 330 28.31 10.95 -2.71
N PHE A 331 27.29 10.13 -2.52
CA PHE A 331 26.64 9.88 -1.25
C PHE A 331 26.55 8.37 -1.06
N GLN A 332 26.98 7.87 0.09
CA GLN A 332 26.89 6.46 0.44
C GLN A 332 26.51 6.33 1.91
N GLY A 333 25.53 5.49 2.19
CA GLY A 333 25.15 5.05 3.52
C GLY A 333 25.19 3.53 3.57
N TYR A 334 25.72 2.99 4.67
CA TYR A 334 25.72 1.57 4.97
C TYR A 334 25.28 1.40 6.42
N LEU A 335 24.27 0.58 6.65
CA LEU A 335 23.62 0.38 7.93
C LEU A 335 23.42 -1.12 8.16
N PRO A 336 24.32 -1.77 8.90
CA PRO A 336 24.22 -3.17 9.24
C PRO A 336 23.78 -3.35 10.71
N PHE A 337 22.67 -4.05 10.94
CA PHE A 337 22.10 -4.26 12.27
C PHE A 337 21.65 -5.70 12.46
N SER A 338 21.86 -6.22 13.67
CA SER A 338 21.30 -7.46 14.14
C SER A 338 20.19 -7.17 15.16
N PHE A 339 19.12 -7.94 15.07
CA PHE A 339 17.96 -7.86 15.93
C PHE A 339 17.74 -9.23 16.56
N ASP A 340 17.67 -9.28 17.89
CA ASP A 340 17.10 -10.42 18.60
C ASP A 340 15.75 -9.97 19.15
N PHE A 341 14.70 -10.74 18.91
CA PHE A 341 13.36 -10.42 19.40
C PHE A 341 12.71 -11.63 20.05
N GLY A 342 11.97 -11.35 21.11
CA GLY A 342 11.17 -12.32 21.85
C GLY A 342 9.85 -11.67 22.24
N PHE A 343 8.76 -12.23 21.75
CA PHE A 343 7.41 -11.73 22.02
C PHE A 343 6.60 -12.85 22.66
N ASP A 344 6.18 -12.66 23.90
CA ASP A 344 5.27 -13.51 24.63
C ASP A 344 3.90 -12.82 24.73
N PHE A 345 2.99 -13.23 23.88
CA PHE A 345 1.66 -12.65 23.78
C PHE A 345 0.73 -13.10 24.92
N GLU A 346 1.02 -14.23 25.58
CA GLU A 346 0.24 -14.68 26.75
C GLU A 346 0.54 -13.81 27.97
N ASN A 347 1.81 -13.48 28.18
CA ASN A 347 2.26 -12.68 29.31
C ASN A 347 2.36 -11.18 28.99
N ASN A 348 2.12 -10.79 27.73
CA ASN A 348 2.27 -9.41 27.22
C ASN A 348 3.68 -8.86 27.49
N ASP A 349 4.68 -9.72 27.29
CA ASP A 349 6.10 -9.41 27.43
C ASP A 349 6.76 -9.32 26.05
N PHE A 350 7.54 -8.29 25.84
CA PHE A 350 8.13 -7.97 24.54
C PHE A 350 9.56 -7.48 24.74
N GLU A 351 10.50 -8.25 24.20
CA GLU A 351 11.93 -7.94 24.23
C GLU A 351 12.44 -7.77 22.80
N VAL A 352 13.17 -6.68 22.56
CA VAL A 352 13.87 -6.43 21.30
C VAL A 352 15.25 -5.88 21.63
N ASN A 353 16.28 -6.64 21.29
CA ASN A 353 17.67 -6.24 21.40
C ASN A 353 18.19 -5.88 20.01
N VAL A 354 18.82 -4.71 19.90
CA VAL A 354 19.37 -4.21 18.64
C VAL A 354 20.85 -3.95 18.82
N GLN A 355 21.65 -4.52 17.93
CA GLN A 355 23.11 -4.36 17.94
C GLN A 355 23.59 -4.03 16.53
N PRO A 356 24.60 -3.15 16.37
CA PRO A 356 25.28 -3.04 15.08
C PRO A 356 26.00 -4.36 14.77
N LEU A 357 25.95 -4.78 13.50
CA LEU A 357 26.79 -5.91 13.04
C LEU A 357 28.25 -5.43 12.96
N GLU A 358 29.17 -6.19 13.56
CA GLU A 358 30.62 -5.89 13.57
C GLU A 358 31.29 -5.94 12.20
#